data_AF-A0A349ND17-F1
#
_entry.id   AF-A0A349ND17-F1
#
_cell.length_a   1.000
_cell.length_b   1.000
_cell.length_c   1.000
_cell.angle_alpha   90.00
_cell.angle_beta   90.00
_cell.angle_gamma   90.00
#
_symmetry.space_group_name_H-M   'P 1'
#
loop_
_entity.id
_entity.type
_entity.pdbx_description
1 polymer ?
#
loop_
_entity_poly.entity_id
_entity_poly.type
_entity_poly.pdbx_seq_one_letter_code
_entity_poly.pdbx_strand_id
1 'polypeptide(L)'
;MPIRPNDIKVKTKNMKQFVLALYCEAKPIIQHFRMKPCGKHGQAQFFEGETARLAVTGVGSLSSAVATTVLGERFPSNDSTWLNIGICGGEDF
;
A
#
# COMPACT_ATOMS: atom_id res chain seq x y z
N MET A 1 -24.51 -36.24 -13.64
CA MET A 1 -24.24 -35.10 -12.75
C MET A 1 -23.58 -34.01 -13.59
N PRO A 2 -24.24 -32.91 -13.96
CA PRO A 2 -23.60 -31.83 -14.70
C PRO A 2 -23.09 -30.72 -13.76
N ILE A 3 -21.96 -30.18 -14.16
CA ILE A 3 -21.14 -29.08 -13.63
C ILE A 3 -21.90 -27.96 -12.88
N ARG A 4 -21.36 -27.55 -11.72
CA ARG A 4 -21.85 -26.41 -10.92
C ARG A 4 -21.48 -25.09 -11.62
N PRO A 5 -22.39 -24.12 -11.78
CA PRO A 5 -22.14 -22.87 -12.53
C PRO A 5 -21.09 -21.90 -11.94
N ASN A 6 -20.34 -22.28 -10.90
CA ASN A 6 -19.55 -21.34 -10.09
C ASN A 6 -18.04 -21.37 -10.35
N ASP A 7 -17.60 -21.99 -11.44
CA ASP A 7 -16.17 -22.01 -11.84
C ASP A 7 -15.72 -20.74 -12.58
N ILE A 8 -16.50 -19.66 -12.53
CA ILE A 8 -15.99 -18.34 -12.88
C ILE A 8 -15.08 -17.89 -11.73
N LYS A 9 -13.79 -18.23 -11.83
CA LYS A 9 -12.75 -17.54 -11.06
C LYS A 9 -12.88 -16.06 -11.36
N VAL A 10 -13.60 -15.33 -10.51
CA VAL A 10 -13.45 -13.88 -10.38
C VAL A 10 -11.96 -13.69 -10.15
N LYS A 11 -11.24 -13.14 -11.14
CA LYS A 11 -9.84 -12.81 -10.95
C LYS A 11 -9.79 -11.79 -9.83
N THR A 12 -9.54 -12.25 -8.61
CA THR A 12 -9.30 -11.38 -7.47
C THR A 12 -8.12 -10.51 -7.86
N LYS A 13 -8.39 -9.21 -7.98
CA LYS A 13 -7.39 -8.24 -8.42
C LYS A 13 -6.49 -7.99 -7.21
N ASN A 14 -5.38 -8.73 -7.11
CA ASN A 14 -4.41 -8.58 -6.02
C ASN A 14 -4.03 -7.11 -5.82
N MET A 15 -4.36 -6.58 -4.64
CA MET A 15 -4.16 -5.17 -4.28
C MET A 15 -2.75 -4.96 -3.75
N LYS A 16 -2.04 -3.98 -4.31
CA LYS A 16 -0.67 -3.65 -3.86
C LYS A 16 -0.74 -2.57 -2.79
N GLN A 17 -0.16 -2.81 -1.62
CA GLN A 17 -0.12 -1.84 -0.52
C GLN A 17 1.32 -1.43 -0.27
N PHE A 18 1.61 -0.15 -0.48
CA PHE A 18 2.94 0.41 -0.32
C PHE A 18 3.03 1.23 0.98
N VAL A 19 4.12 1.05 1.72
CA VAL A 19 4.40 1.79 2.95
C VAL A 19 5.79 2.40 2.82
N LEU A 20 5.89 3.73 2.78
CA LEU A 20 7.16 4.43 2.59
C LEU A 20 7.31 5.55 3.61
N ALA A 21 8.54 5.82 4.04
CA ALA A 21 8.80 6.82 5.07
C ALA A 21 8.67 8.24 4.51
N LEU A 22 9.19 8.48 3.31
CA LEU A 22 9.33 9.81 2.73
C LEU A 22 8.48 10.00 1.47
N TYR A 23 8.00 11.23 1.26
CA TYR A 23 7.23 11.56 0.07
C TYR A 23 8.04 11.43 -1.23
N CYS A 24 9.35 11.71 -1.19
CA CYS A 24 10.21 11.56 -2.37
C CYS A 24 10.33 10.10 -2.83
N GLU A 25 10.33 9.14 -1.89
CA GLU A 25 10.29 7.70 -2.19
C GLU A 25 8.94 7.31 -2.80
N ALA A 26 7.85 7.89 -2.29
CA ALA A 26 6.48 7.58 -2.70
C ALA A 26 6.07 8.18 -4.06
N LYS A 27 6.58 9.36 -4.40
CA LYS A 27 6.21 10.13 -5.60
C LYS A 27 6.21 9.31 -6.90
N PRO A 28 7.27 8.54 -7.26
CA PRO A 28 7.26 7.75 -8.49
C PRO A 28 6.17 6.67 -8.50
N ILE A 29 5.88 6.05 -7.35
CA ILE A 29 4.84 5.03 -7.21
C ILE A 29 3.45 5.66 -7.35
N ILE A 30 3.21 6.81 -6.70
CA ILE A 30 1.98 7.60 -6.82
C ILE A 30 1.71 7.93 -8.28
N GLN A 31 2.72 8.39 -9.02
CA GLN A 31 2.60 8.73 -10.43
C GLN A 31 2.32 7.51 -11.31
N HIS A 32 3.06 6.41 -11.10
CA HIS A 32 2.90 5.18 -11.87
C HIS A 32 1.48 4.59 -11.75
N PHE A 33 0.94 4.53 -10.53
CA PHE A 33 -0.39 4.01 -10.26
C PHE A 33 -1.50 5.08 -10.33
N ARG A 34 -1.17 6.32 -10.73
CA ARG A 34 -2.09 7.47 -10.84
C ARG A 34 -2.92 7.69 -9.57
N MET A 35 -2.29 7.54 -8.40
CA MET A 35 -2.98 7.59 -7.13
C MET A 35 -3.34 9.03 -6.73
N LYS A 36 -4.49 9.20 -6.08
CA LYS A 36 -4.95 10.49 -5.55
C LYS A 36 -4.87 10.48 -4.02
N PRO A 37 -4.59 11.63 -3.38
CA PRO A 37 -4.64 11.74 -1.94
C PRO A 37 -6.04 11.35 -1.43
N CYS A 38 -6.11 10.54 -0.38
CA CYS A 38 -7.37 10.12 0.25
C CYS A 38 -7.43 10.43 1.75
N GLY A 39 -6.63 11.40 2.20
CA GLY A 39 -6.65 11.94 3.56
C GLY A 39 -5.37 11.69 4.34
N LYS A 40 -5.42 11.98 5.63
CA LYS A 40 -4.28 11.92 6.56
C LYS A 40 -4.69 11.33 7.91
N HIS A 41 -3.73 10.82 8.66
CA HIS A 41 -3.90 10.42 10.06
C HIS A 41 -2.62 10.81 10.82
N GLY A 42 -2.72 11.80 11.71
CA GLY A 42 -1.53 12.47 12.23
C GLY A 42 -0.67 13.04 11.10
N GLN A 43 0.62 12.67 11.08
CA GLN A 43 1.56 13.07 10.03
C GLN A 43 1.51 12.16 8.79
N ALA A 44 0.87 10.99 8.88
CA ALA A 44 0.80 10.04 7.77
C ALA A 44 -0.17 10.54 6.69
N GLN A 45 0.21 10.34 5.43
CA GLN A 45 -0.60 10.70 4.26
C GLN A 45 -0.95 9.46 3.45
N PHE A 46 -2.18 9.38 2.98
CA PHE A 46 -2.68 8.20 2.26
C PHE A 46 -3.05 8.53 0.83
N PHE A 47 -2.80 7.58 -0.06
CA PHE A 47 -3.08 7.68 -1.48
C PHE A 47 -3.76 6.42 -1.99
N GLU A 48 -4.67 6.59 -2.94
CA GLU A 48 -5.51 5.55 -3.49
C GLU A 48 -5.51 5.59 -5.02
N GLY A 49 -5.34 4.43 -5.64
CA GLY A 49 -5.57 4.19 -7.05
C GLY A 49 -6.42 2.94 -7.28
N GLU A 50 -6.62 2.60 -8.56
CA GLU A 50 -7.47 1.47 -8.97
C GLU A 50 -6.89 0.09 -8.60
N THR A 51 -5.56 0.00 -8.45
CA THR A 51 -4.85 -1.28 -8.25
C THR A 51 -3.81 -1.23 -7.15
N ALA A 52 -3.70 -0.10 -6.46
CA ALA A 52 -2.68 0.13 -5.45
C ALA A 52 -3.17 1.13 -4.39
N ARG A 53 -2.58 1.00 -3.21
CA ARG A 53 -2.74 1.87 -2.06
C ARG A 53 -1.36 2.23 -1.52
N LEU A 54 -1.23 3.42 -0.95
CA LEU A 54 0.05 3.88 -0.44
C LEU A 54 -0.12 4.72 0.81
N ALA A 55 0.75 4.49 1.79
CA ALA A 55 0.94 5.34 2.96
C ALA A 55 2.33 5.97 2.94
N VAL A 56 2.40 7.30 3.08
CA VAL A 56 3.62 8.01 3.46
C VAL A 56 3.59 8.17 4.98
N THR A 57 4.48 7.47 5.68
CA THR A 57 4.36 7.26 7.13
C THR A 57 5.06 8.32 7.96
N GLY A 58 6.11 8.95 7.42
CA GLY A 58 7.13 9.61 8.22
C GLY A 58 8.17 8.60 8.74
N VAL A 59 9.33 9.11 9.18
CA VAL A 59 10.46 8.28 9.65
C VAL A 59 10.16 7.67 11.02
N GLY A 60 10.68 6.47 11.25
CA GLY A 60 10.63 5.76 12.55
C GLY A 60 9.66 4.59 12.56
N SER A 61 9.99 3.57 13.36
CA SER A 61 9.24 2.32 13.45
C SER A 61 7.79 2.52 13.93
N LEU A 62 7.56 3.40 14.91
CA LEU A 62 6.23 3.68 15.43
C LEU A 62 5.34 4.35 14.37
N SER A 63 5.86 5.37 13.68
CA SER A 63 5.15 6.05 12.58
C SER A 63 4.78 5.07 11.47
N SER A 64 5.71 4.18 11.11
CA SER A 64 5.47 3.11 10.13
C SER A 64 4.38 2.14 10.58
N ALA A 65 4.44 1.66 11.83
CA ALA A 65 3.45 0.73 12.37
C ALA A 65 2.04 1.33 12.38
N VAL A 66 1.88 2.54 12.92
CA VAL A 66 0.58 3.24 12.98
C VAL A 66 0.01 3.43 11.58
N ALA A 67 0.80 3.95 10.64
CA ALA A 67 0.33 4.20 9.29
C ALA A 67 -0.04 2.91 8.53
N THR A 68 0.71 1.83 8.75
CA THR A 68 0.42 0.50 8.17
C THR A 68 -0.91 -0.04 8.68
N THR A 69 -1.15 0.04 10.00
CA THR A 69 -2.42 -0.38 10.61
C THR A 69 -3.58 0.43 10.05
N VAL A 70 -3.46 1.77 10.03
CA VAL A 70 -4.51 2.64 9.49
C VAL A 70 -4.79 2.35 8.01
N LEU A 71 -3.76 2.06 7.21
CA LEU A 71 -3.94 1.71 5.81
C LEU A 71 -4.71 0.39 5.66
N GLY A 72 -4.36 -0.63 6.46
CA GLY A 72 -4.99 -1.94 6.45
C GLY A 72 -6.44 -1.90 6.92
N GLU A 73 -6.73 -1.13 7.97
CA GLU A 73 -8.10 -0.91 8.46
C GLU A 73 -8.95 -0.14 7.45
N ARG A 74 -8.36 0.83 6.74
CA ARG A 74 -9.08 1.63 5.74
C ARG A 74 -9.39 0.83 4.47
N PHE A 75 -8.50 -0.07 4.08
CA PHE A 75 -8.62 -0.88 2.87
C PHE A 75 -8.43 -2.37 3.16
N PRO A 76 -9.38 -2.99 3.89
CA PRO A 76 -9.29 -4.40 4.24
C PRO A 76 -9.31 -5.25 2.97
N SER A 77 -8.29 -6.10 2.82
CA SER A 77 -8.19 -7.04 1.71
C SER A 77 -7.52 -8.34 2.15
N ASN A 78 -8.18 -9.46 1.86
CA ASN A 78 -7.63 -10.81 2.08
C ASN A 78 -6.66 -11.25 0.97
N ASP A 79 -6.55 -10.46 -0.10
CA ASP A 79 -5.67 -10.71 -1.25
C ASP A 79 -4.91 -9.43 -1.58
N SER A 80 -3.93 -9.13 -0.72
CA SER A 80 -3.07 -7.96 -0.88
C SER A 80 -1.60 -8.30 -0.65
N THR A 81 -0.74 -7.70 -1.47
CA THR A 81 0.71 -7.77 -1.31
C THR A 81 1.20 -6.47 -0.69
N TRP A 82 1.92 -6.58 0.42
CA TRP A 82 2.46 -5.45 1.16
C TRP A 82 3.95 -5.27 0.85
N LEU A 83 4.34 -4.05 0.51
CA LEU A 83 5.73 -3.68 0.25
C LEU A 83 6.10 -2.45 1.06
N ASN A 84 7.14 -2.59 1.88
CA ASN A 84 7.88 -1.46 2.42
C ASN A 84 9.03 -1.14 1.46
N ILE A 85 9.13 0.11 1.01
CA ILE A 85 10.18 0.57 0.09
C ILE A 85 10.77 1.85 0.66
N GLY A 86 12.09 1.93 0.73
CA GLY A 86 12.77 3.12 1.22
C GLY A 86 14.27 3.08 0.97
N ILE A 87 14.91 4.20 1.29
CA ILE A 87 16.36 4.39 1.23
C ILE A 87 17.00 3.81 2.50
N CYS A 88 18.17 3.19 2.36
CA CYS A 88 18.98 2.71 3.47
C CYS A 88 20.46 3.04 3.23
N GLY A 89 21.24 3.16 4.30
CA GLY A 89 22.71 3.16 4.21
C GLY A 89 23.23 1.74 4.00
N GLY A 90 24.34 1.59 3.27
CA GLY A 90 25.07 0.33 3.15
C GLY A 90 26.18 0.24 4.19
N GLU A 91 26.38 -0.95 4.77
CA GLU A 91 27.42 -1.21 5.77
C GLU A 91 28.69 -1.84 5.16
N ASP A 92 28.75 -2.03 3.83
CA ASP A 92 29.89 -2.66 3.15
C ASP A 92 31.13 -1.74 3.04
N PHE A 93 31.71 -1.35 4.19
CA PHE A 93 33.06 -0.76 4.32
C PHE A 93 33.73 -1.17 5.64
#